data_AF-A0A916QV34-F1
#
_entry.id   AF-A0A916QV34-F1
#
_cell.length_a   1.000
_cell.length_b   1.000
_cell.length_c   1.000
_cell.angle_alpha   90.00
_cell.angle_beta   90.00
_cell.angle_gamma   90.00
#
_symmetry.space_group_name_H-M   'P 1'
#
loop_
_entity.id
_entity.type
_entity.pdbx_description
1 polymer ?
#
loop_
_entity_poly.entity_id
_entity_poly.type
_entity_poly.pdbx_seq_one_letter_code
_entity_poly.pdbx_strand_id
1 'polypeptide(L)'
;MKKALGKVIVAFFVCLLSFAVISPSHAMAATYYCDLGQQPQCVEFLPESGDLLYVNIPPSGVYAIDVTVSNYSQEYYAVFNTNLGNPIELPPYMTSEVITYPVQPSSSATFSNASRVTDTPIQITVVAK
;
A
#
# COMPACT_ATOMS: atom_id res chain seq x y z
N MET A 1 -63.82 0.05 -2.57
CA MET A 1 -62.52 0.76 -2.59
C MET A 1 -61.45 -0.08 -1.88
N LYS A 2 -60.81 -1.06 -2.55
CA LYS A 2 -59.78 -1.93 -1.93
C LYS A 2 -58.60 -2.28 -2.85
N LYS A 3 -58.59 -1.81 -4.12
CA LYS A 3 -57.61 -2.23 -5.14
C LYS A 3 -56.41 -1.30 -5.34
N ALA A 4 -56.40 -0.12 -4.71
CA ALA A 4 -55.33 0.87 -4.89
C ALA A 4 -54.18 0.71 -3.89
N LEU A 5 -54.42 0.09 -2.72
CA LEU A 5 -53.43 0.04 -1.63
C LEU A 5 -52.29 -0.95 -1.90
N GLY A 6 -52.56 -2.08 -2.56
CA GLY A 6 -51.56 -3.12 -2.80
C GLY A 6 -50.48 -2.77 -3.83
N LYS A 7 -50.75 -1.83 -4.75
CA LYS A 7 -49.78 -1.43 -5.77
C LYS A 7 -48.73 -0.45 -5.26
N VAL A 8 -49.08 0.34 -4.24
CA VAL A 8 -48.17 1.33 -3.63
C VAL A 8 -47.09 0.65 -2.78
N ILE A 9 -47.43 -0.45 -2.11
CA ILE A 9 -46.51 -1.18 -1.23
C ILE A 9 -45.43 -1.94 -2.03
N VAL A 10 -45.78 -2.50 -3.19
CA VAL A 10 -44.82 -3.23 -4.04
C VAL A 10 -43.78 -2.28 -4.66
N ALA A 11 -44.19 -1.08 -5.08
CA ALA A 11 -43.26 -0.08 -5.62
C ALA A 11 -42.27 0.43 -4.55
N PHE A 12 -42.71 0.54 -3.29
CA PHE A 12 -41.86 0.98 -2.18
C PHE A 12 -40.78 -0.06 -1.82
N PHE A 13 -41.12 -1.36 -1.87
CA PHE A 13 -40.17 -2.44 -1.59
C PHE A 13 -39.09 -2.58 -2.68
N VAL A 14 -39.42 -2.34 -3.94
CA VAL A 14 -38.45 -2.41 -5.06
C VAL A 14 -37.48 -1.22 -5.02
N CYS A 15 -37.92 -0.03 -4.60
CA CYS A 15 -37.00 1.10 -4.39
C CYS A 15 -36.04 0.84 -3.22
N LEU A 16 -36.49 0.28 -2.10
CA LEU A 16 -35.64 -0.02 -0.94
C LEU A 16 -34.55 -1.08 -1.24
N LEU A 17 -34.83 -2.04 -2.12
CA LEU A 17 -33.85 -3.03 -2.59
C LEU A 17 -32.82 -2.47 -3.58
N SER A 18 -33.10 -1.31 -4.18
CA SER A 18 -32.19 -0.61 -5.12
C SER A 18 -31.12 0.20 -4.40
N PHE A 19 -31.33 0.49 -3.11
CA PHE A 19 -30.35 1.10 -2.21
C PHE A 19 -29.60 0.03 -1.38
N ALA A 20 -29.45 -1.19 -1.91
CA ALA A 20 -28.35 -2.04 -1.48
C ALA A 20 -27.07 -1.31 -1.89
N VAL A 21 -26.64 -0.42 -0.99
CA VAL A 21 -25.39 0.30 -1.01
C VAL A 21 -24.34 -0.75 -1.31
N ILE A 22 -23.84 -0.75 -2.55
CA ILE A 22 -22.54 -1.32 -2.86
C ILE A 22 -21.60 -0.36 -2.15
N SER A 23 -21.44 -0.56 -0.84
CA SER A 23 -20.35 0.04 -0.11
C SER A 23 -19.12 -0.41 -0.89
N PRO A 24 -18.32 0.49 -1.46
CA PRO A 24 -17.00 0.08 -1.90
C PRO A 24 -16.39 -0.50 -0.63
N SER A 25 -16.18 -1.82 -0.62
CA SER A 25 -15.36 -2.43 0.42
C SER A 25 -14.07 -1.63 0.36
N HIS A 26 -13.73 -0.90 1.43
CA HIS A 26 -12.39 -0.35 1.55
C HIS A 26 -11.48 -1.53 1.25
N ALA A 27 -10.78 -1.48 0.11
CA ALA A 27 -9.85 -2.50 -0.25
C ALA A 27 -8.90 -2.60 0.95
N MET A 28 -8.91 -3.78 1.58
CA MET A 28 -8.11 -3.99 2.78
C MET A 28 -6.67 -3.90 2.31
N ALA A 29 -5.95 -2.91 2.81
CA ALA A 29 -4.52 -2.73 2.52
C ALA A 29 -3.79 -4.07 2.61
N ALA A 30 -3.09 -4.43 1.54
CA ALA A 30 -2.32 -5.66 1.49
C ALA A 30 -1.10 -5.55 2.40
N THR A 31 -0.67 -6.69 2.94
CA THR A 31 0.51 -6.77 3.81
C THR A 31 1.50 -7.79 3.26
N TYR A 32 2.74 -7.35 3.10
CA TYR A 32 3.86 -8.10 2.53
C TYR A 32 4.98 -8.25 3.56
N TYR A 33 5.78 -9.31 3.41
CA TYR A 33 6.87 -9.63 4.33
C TYR A 33 8.14 -9.97 3.57
N CYS A 34 9.25 -9.46 4.08
CA CYS A 34 10.59 -9.71 3.57
C CYS A 34 11.49 -10.10 4.75
N ASP A 35 12.18 -11.23 4.64
CA ASP A 35 13.14 -11.70 5.64
C ASP A 35 14.55 -11.70 5.05
N LEU A 36 15.34 -10.69 5.41
CA LEU A 36 16.69 -10.51 4.87
C LEU A 36 17.68 -11.60 5.34
N GLY A 37 17.30 -12.39 6.36
CA GLY A 37 18.08 -13.56 6.77
C GLY A 37 17.99 -14.74 5.79
N GLN A 38 16.94 -14.80 4.98
CA GLN A 38 16.73 -15.86 3.99
C GLN A 38 17.19 -15.45 2.58
N GLN A 39 17.00 -14.18 2.23
CA GLN A 39 17.40 -13.62 0.94
C GLN A 39 18.06 -12.26 1.16
N PRO A 40 19.20 -11.96 0.51
CA PRO A 40 19.89 -10.69 0.70
C PRO A 40 19.13 -9.49 0.08
N GLN A 41 18.07 -9.75 -0.68
CA GLN A 41 17.26 -8.74 -1.35
C GLN A 41 15.78 -9.14 -1.38
N CYS A 42 14.89 -8.15 -1.44
CA CYS A 42 13.48 -8.34 -1.74
C CYS A 42 12.96 -7.21 -2.63
N VAL A 43 11.96 -7.53 -3.45
CA VAL A 43 11.32 -6.62 -4.39
C VAL A 43 9.82 -6.80 -4.26
N GLU A 44 9.10 -5.75 -3.88
CA GLU A 44 7.66 -5.80 -3.70
C GLU A 44 6.95 -4.65 -4.39
N PHE A 45 5.77 -4.95 -4.92
CA PHE A 45 4.89 -3.99 -5.59
C PHE A 45 3.69 -3.70 -4.70
N LEU A 46 3.50 -2.43 -4.37
CA LEU A 46 2.42 -1.95 -3.51
C LEU A 46 1.44 -1.15 -4.38
N PRO A 47 0.43 -1.81 -4.99
CA PRO A 47 -0.47 -1.17 -5.94
C PRO A 47 -1.33 -0.08 -5.30
N GLU A 48 -1.73 -0.24 -4.04
CA GLU A 48 -2.75 0.60 -3.42
C GLU A 48 -2.22 1.41 -2.24
N SER A 49 -2.82 2.58 -2.03
CA SER A 49 -2.56 3.38 -0.83
C SER A 49 -2.95 2.59 0.42
N GLY A 50 -2.03 2.52 1.37
CA GLY A 50 -2.18 1.79 2.62
C GLY A 50 -1.45 0.45 2.62
N ASP A 51 -1.08 -0.09 1.46
CA ASP A 51 -0.30 -1.33 1.36
C ASP A 51 1.02 -1.21 2.14
N LEU A 52 1.39 -2.29 2.84
CA LEU A 52 2.47 -2.32 3.82
C LEU A 52 3.46 -3.44 3.52
N LEU A 53 4.75 -3.12 3.52
CA LEU A 53 5.86 -4.07 3.51
C LEU A 53 6.56 -4.06 4.86
N TYR A 54 6.67 -5.24 5.49
CA TYR A 54 7.49 -5.49 6.67
C TYR A 54 8.80 -6.14 6.27
N VAL A 55 9.92 -5.58 6.69
CA VAL A 55 11.26 -6.13 6.46
C VAL A 55 11.90 -6.53 7.77
N ASN A 56 12.17 -7.81 7.95
CA ASN A 56 12.87 -8.37 9.10
C ASN A 56 14.38 -8.32 8.87
N ILE A 57 15.11 -7.70 9.79
CA ILE A 57 16.56 -7.60 9.78
C ILE A 57 17.13 -8.76 10.61
N PRO A 58 18.03 -9.59 10.06
CA PRO A 58 18.54 -10.76 10.76
C PRO A 58 19.37 -10.39 12.00
N PRO A 59 19.64 -11.36 12.91
CA PRO A 59 20.41 -11.09 14.13
C PRO A 59 21.87 -10.69 13.92
N SER A 60 22.42 -10.86 12.71
CA SER A 60 23.79 -10.48 12.38
C SER A 60 23.98 -10.33 10.88
N GLY A 61 25.04 -9.63 10.47
CA GLY A 61 25.48 -9.56 9.07
C GLY A 61 24.79 -8.49 8.22
N VAL A 62 23.84 -7.75 8.78
CA VAL A 62 23.17 -6.62 8.12
C VAL A 62 23.18 -5.42 9.07
N TYR A 63 23.81 -4.34 8.65
CA TYR A 63 23.92 -3.10 9.43
C TYR A 63 23.39 -1.88 8.69
N ALA A 64 23.17 -2.01 7.39
CA ALA A 64 22.45 -1.05 6.60
C ALA A 64 21.59 -1.76 5.55
N ILE A 65 20.63 -1.04 4.99
CA ILE A 65 19.87 -1.47 3.82
C ILE A 65 19.86 -0.36 2.79
N ASP A 66 20.03 -0.70 1.53
CA ASP A 66 19.68 0.20 0.42
C ASP A 66 18.21 -0.03 0.09
N VAL A 67 17.42 1.05 0.07
CA VAL A 67 16.02 1.03 -0.31
C VAL A 67 15.85 1.84 -1.57
N THR A 68 15.44 1.17 -2.65
CA THR A 68 15.04 1.83 -3.90
C THR A 68 13.53 1.91 -3.95
N VAL A 69 12.99 3.11 -4.08
CA VAL A 69 11.57 3.34 -4.32
C VAL A 69 11.39 3.81 -5.76
N SER A 70 10.43 3.22 -6.47
CA SER A 70 10.13 3.54 -7.86
C SER A 70 8.67 3.94 -8.03
N ASN A 71 8.41 5.04 -8.74
CA ASN A 71 7.06 5.51 -9.07
C ASN A 71 6.60 4.90 -10.39
N TYR A 72 5.56 4.06 -10.36
CA TYR A 72 5.02 3.41 -11.55
C TYR A 72 3.78 4.12 -12.13
N SER A 73 3.25 5.13 -11.44
CA SER A 73 2.16 5.94 -11.98
C SER A 73 2.60 6.80 -13.14
N GLN A 74 3.80 7.38 -13.08
CA GLN A 74 4.32 8.39 -14.03
C GLN A 74 3.45 9.66 -14.20
N GLU A 75 2.29 9.73 -13.54
CA GLU A 75 1.34 10.85 -13.61
C GLU A 75 1.15 11.53 -12.26
N TYR A 76 1.21 10.77 -11.17
CA TYR A 76 0.99 11.25 -9.81
C TYR A 76 2.26 11.20 -8.96
N TYR A 77 2.28 12.02 -7.92
CA TYR A 77 3.32 11.92 -6.90
C TYR A 77 3.16 10.61 -6.14
N ALA A 78 4.21 9.80 -6.13
CA ALA A 78 4.29 8.64 -5.26
C ALA A 78 4.79 9.08 -3.90
N VAL A 79 4.03 8.76 -2.85
CA VAL A 79 4.42 9.03 -1.46
C VAL A 79 4.66 7.71 -0.77
N PHE A 80 5.81 7.60 -0.13
CA PHE A 80 6.24 6.42 0.59
C PHE A 80 6.54 6.81 2.04
N ASN A 81 6.01 6.04 2.99
CA ASN A 81 6.33 6.21 4.40
C ASN A 81 7.27 5.11 4.88
N THR A 82 8.11 5.43 5.86
CA THR A 82 8.97 4.47 6.55
C THR A 82 9.11 4.81 8.03
N ASN A 83 9.33 3.81 8.87
CA ASN A 83 9.73 4.01 10.28
C ASN A 83 11.22 4.33 10.46
N LEU A 84 12.02 4.33 9.38
CA LEU A 84 13.47 4.57 9.43
C LEU A 84 13.88 6.03 9.18
N GLY A 85 12.95 6.90 8.82
CA GLY A 85 13.25 8.27 8.43
C GLY A 85 12.03 9.08 8.02
N ASN A 86 12.26 10.15 7.26
CA ASN A 86 11.19 10.97 6.72
C ASN A 86 10.50 10.25 5.55
N PRO A 87 9.21 10.55 5.30
CA PRO A 87 8.56 10.15 4.07
C PRO A 87 9.32 10.64 2.83
N ILE A 88 9.25 9.85 1.76
CA ILE A 88 9.82 10.18 0.45
C ILE A 88 8.68 10.54 -0.48
N GLU A 89 8.84 11.63 -1.22
CA GLU A 89 7.90 12.04 -2.26
C GLU A 89 8.60 12.04 -3.61
N LEU A 90 8.19 11.13 -4.50
CA LEU A 90 8.72 11.02 -5.86
C LEU A 90 7.77 11.74 -6.82
N PRO A 91 8.22 12.79 -7.52
CA PRO A 91 7.40 13.44 -8.52
C PRO A 91 7.17 12.52 -9.73
N PRO A 92 6.13 12.79 -10.56
CA PRO A 92 5.76 11.94 -11.69
C PRO A 92 6.88 11.68 -12.72
N TYR A 93 7.79 12.65 -12.87
CA TYR A 93 8.91 12.59 -13.82
C TYR A 93 10.17 11.91 -13.26
N MET A 94 10.20 11.57 -11.97
CA MET A 94 11.31 10.85 -11.36
C MET A 94 10.95 9.37 -11.24
N THR A 95 11.70 8.51 -11.92
CA THR A 95 11.37 7.08 -11.99
C THR A 95 11.73 6.33 -10.72
N SER A 96 12.81 6.74 -10.02
CA SER A 96 13.25 6.11 -8.78
C SER A 96 14.20 6.98 -7.95
N GLU A 97 14.31 6.65 -6.68
CA GLU A 97 15.29 7.17 -5.73
C GLU A 97 15.84 6.03 -4.86
N VAL A 98 17.13 6.11 -4.52
CA VAL A 98 17.81 5.14 -3.65
C VAL A 98 18.29 5.85 -2.40
N ILE A 99 17.91 5.31 -1.24
CA ILE A 99 18.34 5.82 0.07
C ILE A 99 18.88 4.67 0.90
N THR A 100 20.01 4.90 1.55
CA THR A 100 20.62 3.95 2.48
C THR A 100 20.20 4.28 3.90
N TYR A 101 19.64 3.30 4.60
CA TYR A 101 19.28 3.42 6.02
C TYR A 101 20.20 2.56 6.89
N PRO A 102 20.79 3.11 7.97
CA PRO A 102 21.40 2.29 9.00
C PRO A 102 20.30 1.50 9.74
N VAL A 103 20.57 0.23 10.04
CA VAL A 103 19.63 -0.65 10.76
C VAL A 103 20.33 -1.36 11.91
N GLN A 104 19.53 -1.77 12.91
CA GLN A 104 20.01 -2.60 14.00
C GLN A 104 19.78 -4.08 13.69
N PRO A 105 20.72 -4.98 14.00
CA PRO A 105 20.45 -6.42 13.94
C PRO A 105 19.27 -6.81 14.84
N SER A 106 18.55 -7.87 14.49
CA SER A 106 17.33 -8.33 15.20
C SER A 106 16.22 -7.26 15.29
N SER A 107 16.10 -6.40 14.28
CA SER A 107 15.05 -5.36 14.21
C SER A 107 14.14 -5.54 13.00
N SER A 108 13.21 -4.61 12.81
CA SER A 108 12.37 -4.57 11.61
C SER A 108 12.20 -3.14 11.08
N ALA A 109 12.06 -3.06 9.76
CA ALA A 109 11.68 -1.85 9.05
C ALA A 109 10.28 -2.02 8.46
N THR A 110 9.54 -0.91 8.40
CA THR A 110 8.24 -0.88 7.74
C THR A 110 8.25 0.16 6.63
N PHE A 111 7.54 -0.18 5.58
CA PHE A 111 7.38 0.65 4.40
C PHE A 111 5.93 0.62 3.96
N SER A 112 5.39 1.74 3.49
CA SER A 112 4.04 1.76 2.92
C SER A 112 3.90 2.70 1.75
N ASN A 113 2.98 2.33 0.86
CA ASN A 113 2.43 3.27 -0.11
C ASN A 113 1.47 4.21 0.61
N ALA A 114 1.81 5.50 0.65
CA ALA A 114 1.02 6.55 1.28
C ALA A 114 0.49 7.57 0.26
N SER A 115 0.53 7.22 -1.02
CA SER A 115 0.07 8.07 -2.10
C SER A 115 -1.42 8.33 -1.96
N ARG A 116 -1.85 9.59 -2.09
CA ARG A 116 -3.28 9.95 -1.89
C ARG A 116 -4.20 9.43 -3.00
N VAL A 117 -3.64 9.12 -4.16
CA VAL A 117 -4.36 8.63 -5.33
C VAL A 117 -4.16 7.12 -5.41
N THR A 118 -5.25 6.37 -5.47
CA THR A 118 -5.26 4.90 -5.41
C THR A 118 -4.51 4.24 -6.56
N ASP A 119 -4.39 4.92 -7.71
CA ASP A 119 -3.66 4.43 -8.89
C ASP A 119 -2.21 4.94 -8.91
N THR A 120 -1.57 5.00 -7.74
CA THR A 120 -0.16 5.38 -7.62
C THR A 120 0.70 4.22 -7.14
N PRO A 121 0.90 3.19 -7.98
CA PRO A 121 1.68 2.05 -7.59
C PRO A 121 3.15 2.42 -7.34
N ILE A 122 3.71 1.85 -6.29
CA ILE A 122 5.15 1.93 -6.01
C ILE A 122 5.76 0.53 -6.00
N GLN A 123 7.01 0.45 -6.44
CA GLN A 123 7.85 -0.72 -6.15
C GLN A 123 8.90 -0.33 -5.12
N ILE A 124 9.13 -1.22 -4.16
CA ILE A 124 10.18 -1.09 -3.17
C ILE A 124 11.13 -2.25 -3.37
N THR A 125 12.40 -1.94 -3.58
CA THR A 125 13.49 -2.92 -3.55
C THR A 125 14.34 -2.66 -2.32
N VAL A 126 14.61 -3.68 -1.52
CA VAL A 126 15.46 -3.60 -0.34
C VAL A 126 16.64 -4.55 -0.51
N VAL A 127 17.86 -4.06 -0.28
CA VAL A 127 19.10 -4.84 -0.39
C VAL A 127 19.90 -4.71 0.90
N ALA A 128 20.28 -5.84 1.49
CA ALA A 128 21.11 -5.89 2.69
C ALA A 128 22.55 -5.40 2.44
N LYS A 129 23.14 -4.73 3.44
CA LYS A 129 24.53 -4.24 3.46
C LYS A 129 25.25 -4.58 4.77
#